data_AF-A0A962QAN7-F1
#
_entry.id   AF-A0A962QAN7-F1
#
_cell.length_a   1.000
_cell.length_b   1.000
_cell.length_c   1.000
_cell.angle_alpha   90.00
_cell.angle_beta   90.00
_cell.angle_gamma   90.00
#
_symmetry.space_group_name_H-M   'P 1'
#
loop_
_entity.id
_entity.type
_entity.pdbx_description
1 polymer ?
#
loop_
_entity_poly.entity_id
_entity_poly.type
_entity_poly.pdbx_seq_one_letter_code
_entity_poly.pdbx_strand_id
1 'polypeptide(L)'
;KIGCSNDTLDVYGKIKFFSQEMMCNSINCLLHSILKMKYDKYQKVPGMSANKYNGISLYKYFRMEIYKIKKINSIKIYQIKILRKLKGLLVLDMICSKGTYIRAVINELSEYLQIPMSIIYIKRLNVGNYNLLDAYIT
;
A
#
# COMPACT_ATOMS: atom_id res chain seq x y z
N LYS A 1 -6.76 7.19 1.30
CA LYS A 1 -7.49 8.34 0.72
C LYS A 1 -7.84 7.99 -0.71
N ILE A 2 -9.13 8.05 -1.03
CA ILE A 2 -9.65 7.85 -2.38
C ILE A 2 -9.62 9.21 -3.09
N GLY A 3 -9.36 9.21 -4.39
CA GLY A 3 -9.30 10.42 -5.22
C GLY A 3 -7.91 11.06 -5.31
N CYS A 4 -6.86 10.41 -4.78
CA CYS A 4 -5.50 10.94 -4.81
C CYS A 4 -4.48 9.80 -4.85
N SER A 5 -3.50 9.87 -5.74
CA SER A 5 -2.33 9.00 -5.76
C SER A 5 -1.04 9.82 -5.77
N ASN A 6 0.00 9.30 -5.13
CA ASN A 6 1.28 9.99 -4.94
C ASN A 6 2.45 9.14 -5.44
N ASP A 7 3.58 9.76 -5.77
CA ASP A 7 4.78 9.09 -6.25
C ASP A 7 5.43 8.13 -5.23
N THR A 8 5.35 8.44 -3.95
CA THR A 8 5.81 7.62 -2.82
C THR A 8 4.79 6.59 -2.34
N LEU A 9 3.60 6.56 -2.96
CA LEU A 9 2.45 5.71 -2.62
C LEU A 9 1.82 6.01 -1.24
N ASP A 10 2.17 7.15 -0.65
CA ASP A 10 1.56 7.73 0.54
C ASP A 10 1.42 9.25 0.35
N VAL A 11 0.63 9.90 1.20
CA VAL A 11 0.33 11.33 1.05
C VAL A 11 1.49 12.28 1.28
N TYR A 12 2.67 11.77 1.68
CA TYR A 12 3.86 12.59 1.85
C TYR A 12 4.62 12.81 0.54
N GLY A 13 4.28 12.07 -0.52
CA GLY A 13 4.85 12.24 -1.85
C GLY A 13 4.21 13.34 -2.68
N LYS A 14 4.79 13.61 -3.84
CA LYS A 14 4.20 14.50 -4.84
C LYS A 14 2.92 13.85 -5.41
N ILE A 15 1.87 14.64 -5.55
CA ILE A 15 0.61 14.17 -6.16
C ILE A 15 0.88 13.83 -7.62
N LYS A 16 0.49 12.62 -8.04
CA LYS A 16 0.54 12.17 -9.43
C LYS A 16 -0.81 12.32 -10.11
N PHE A 17 -1.86 11.85 -9.45
CA PHE A 17 -3.21 11.91 -9.97
C PHE A 17 -4.17 12.36 -8.88
N PHE A 18 -5.13 13.18 -9.28
CA PHE A 18 -6.17 13.69 -8.40
C PHE A 18 -7.51 13.63 -9.14
N SER A 19 -8.52 13.07 -8.47
CA SER A 19 -9.88 13.02 -9.00
C SER A 19 -10.87 13.43 -7.90
N GLN A 20 -11.70 14.43 -8.21
CA GLN A 20 -12.80 14.84 -7.32
C GLN A 20 -14.03 13.94 -7.49
N GLU A 21 -14.13 13.23 -8.61
CA GLU A 21 -15.12 12.18 -8.82
C GLU A 21 -14.95 11.10 -7.74
N MET A 22 -15.86 11.11 -6.77
CA MET A 22 -16.00 10.02 -5.82
C MET A 22 -16.62 8.82 -6.52
N MET A 23 -16.15 7.63 -6.17
CA MET A 23 -16.74 6.35 -6.58
C MET A 23 -18.27 6.39 -6.61
N CYS A 24 -18.84 6.21 -7.80
CA CYS A 24 -20.16 5.60 -8.00
C CYS A 24 -20.06 4.08 -8.25
N ASN A 25 -18.86 3.47 -8.21
CA ASN A 25 -18.73 2.04 -8.50
C ASN A 25 -19.11 1.15 -7.29
N SER A 26 -19.99 0.19 -7.56
CA SER A 26 -20.64 -0.71 -6.60
C SER A 26 -19.65 -1.37 -5.64
N ILE A 27 -20.11 -1.60 -4.40
CA ILE A 27 -19.38 -2.36 -3.36
C ILE A 27 -18.84 -3.70 -3.90
N ASN A 28 -19.52 -4.29 -4.89
CA ASN A 28 -19.14 -5.55 -5.53
C ASN A 28 -17.77 -5.48 -6.22
N CYS A 29 -17.45 -4.38 -6.93
CA CYS A 29 -16.14 -4.22 -7.56
C CYS A 29 -15.01 -4.16 -6.52
N LEU A 30 -15.25 -3.46 -5.41
CA LEU A 30 -14.30 -3.36 -4.30
C LEU A 30 -14.10 -4.72 -3.62
N LEU A 31 -15.17 -5.44 -3.30
CA LEU A 31 -15.09 -6.77 -2.70
C LEU A 31 -14.33 -7.75 -3.61
N HIS A 32 -14.66 -7.76 -4.91
CA HIS A 32 -13.98 -8.60 -5.91
C HIS A 32 -12.48 -8.30 -5.99
N SER A 33 -12.11 -7.00 -6.01
CA SER A 33 -10.71 -6.60 -6.03
C SER A 33 -9.94 -7.09 -4.79
N ILE A 34 -10.52 -6.95 -3.60
CA ILE A 34 -9.92 -7.43 -2.35
C ILE A 34 -9.77 -8.95 -2.34
N LEU A 35 -10.77 -9.69 -2.84
CA LEU A 35 -10.69 -11.14 -2.96
C LEU A 35 -9.54 -11.58 -3.86
N LYS A 36 -9.31 -10.89 -4.99
CA LYS A 36 -8.17 -11.16 -5.89
C LYS A 36 -6.80 -10.88 -5.26
N MET A 37 -6.75 -10.04 -4.22
CA MET A 37 -5.49 -9.71 -3.54
C MET A 37 -5.10 -10.71 -2.45
N LYS A 38 -6.02 -11.56 -1.99
CA LYS A 38 -5.69 -12.62 -1.02
C LYS A 38 -4.70 -13.61 -1.65
N TYR A 39 -3.92 -14.30 -0.80
CA TYR A 39 -2.97 -15.36 -1.16
C TYR A 39 -1.57 -14.89 -1.60
N ASP A 40 -0.79 -15.87 -2.07
CA ASP A 40 0.60 -15.72 -2.48
C ASP A 40 0.69 -14.94 -3.80
N LYS A 41 1.55 -13.93 -3.84
CA LYS A 41 1.75 -13.11 -5.04
C LYS A 41 3.12 -12.48 -5.11
N TYR A 42 3.47 -12.04 -6.32
CA TYR A 42 4.62 -11.19 -6.56
C TYR A 42 4.25 -9.73 -6.41
N GLN A 43 5.05 -9.00 -5.63
CA GLN A 43 4.90 -7.57 -5.42
C GLN A 43 6.15 -6.83 -5.87
N LYS A 44 5.94 -5.76 -6.66
CA LYS A 44 7.02 -4.82 -6.98
C LYS A 44 7.39 -4.02 -5.73
N VAL A 45 8.68 -3.96 -5.43
CA VAL A 45 9.20 -3.15 -4.32
C VAL A 45 9.07 -1.67 -4.69
N PRO A 46 8.45 -0.83 -3.84
CA PRO A 46 8.40 0.62 -4.07
C PRO A 46 9.79 1.25 -4.13
N GLY A 47 9.96 2.27 -4.97
CA GLY A 47 11.22 3.01 -5.06
C GLY A 47 11.60 3.69 -3.74
N MET A 48 10.63 4.27 -3.04
CA MET A 48 10.79 4.75 -1.65
C MET A 48 10.80 3.59 -0.64
N SER A 49 11.87 2.80 -0.66
CA SER A 49 12.10 1.70 0.27
C SER A 49 13.55 1.61 0.74
N ALA A 50 13.74 0.93 1.88
CA ALA A 50 15.05 0.68 2.47
C ALA A 50 15.82 -0.49 1.81
N ASN A 51 15.16 -1.25 0.92
CA ASN A 51 15.82 -2.32 0.15
C ASN A 51 17.09 -1.80 -0.53
N LYS A 52 18.11 -2.64 -0.62
CA LYS A 52 19.39 -2.26 -1.26
C LYS A 52 19.50 -2.84 -2.67
N TYR A 53 20.15 -2.07 -3.54
CA TYR A 53 20.66 -2.46 -4.83
C TYR A 53 22.11 -1.94 -4.93
N ASN A 54 23.06 -2.84 -5.23
CA ASN A 54 24.50 -2.52 -5.24
C ASN A 54 24.98 -1.76 -3.98
N GLY A 55 24.55 -2.22 -2.80
CA GLY A 55 24.92 -1.62 -1.51
C GLY A 55 24.17 -0.34 -1.13
N ILE A 56 23.46 0.30 -2.07
CA ILE A 56 22.77 1.58 -1.89
C ILE A 56 21.25 1.34 -1.73
N SER A 57 20.61 2.02 -0.79
CA SER A 57 19.15 1.92 -0.58
C SER A 57 18.36 2.51 -1.75
N LEU A 58 17.25 1.85 -2.14
CA LEU A 58 16.41 2.23 -3.28
C LEU A 58 15.87 3.66 -3.19
N TYR A 59 15.53 4.13 -1.98
CA TYR A 59 15.05 5.51 -1.81
C TYR A 59 16.08 6.58 -2.26
N LYS A 60 17.40 6.28 -2.23
CA LYS A 60 18.43 7.21 -2.69
C LYS A 60 18.36 7.38 -4.21
N TYR A 61 18.26 6.27 -4.94
CA TYR A 61 18.05 6.29 -6.39
C TYR A 61 16.73 6.97 -6.78
N PHE A 62 15.68 6.77 -5.98
CA PHE A 62 14.37 7.41 -6.21
C PHE A 62 14.44 8.93 -6.05
N ARG A 63 15.09 9.43 -4.99
CA ARG A 63 15.29 10.87 -4.78
C ARG A 63 16.17 11.54 -5.83
N MET A 64 17.07 10.79 -6.44
CA MET A 64 17.92 11.25 -7.54
C MET A 64 17.24 11.16 -8.91
N GLU A 65 15.97 10.72 -8.98
CA GLU A 65 15.21 10.54 -10.24
C GLU A 65 15.84 9.54 -11.24
N ILE A 66 16.78 8.72 -10.79
CA ILE A 66 17.48 7.68 -11.59
C ILE A 66 16.98 6.26 -11.28
N TYR A 67 15.86 6.13 -10.59
CA TYR A 67 15.30 4.84 -10.21
C TYR A 67 14.80 4.05 -11.42
N LYS A 68 15.56 3.04 -11.86
CA LYS A 68 15.18 2.08 -12.91
C LYS A 68 15.08 0.63 -12.42
N ILE A 69 15.24 0.41 -11.12
CA ILE A 69 15.40 -0.92 -10.53
C ILE A 69 14.02 -1.59 -10.36
N LYS A 70 13.84 -2.77 -10.95
CA LYS A 70 12.61 -3.57 -10.83
C LYS A 70 12.84 -4.76 -9.90
N LYS A 71 12.88 -4.50 -8.60
CA LYS A 71 12.94 -5.57 -7.60
C LYS A 71 11.54 -6.11 -7.32
N ILE A 72 11.41 -7.44 -7.32
CA ILE A 72 10.16 -8.15 -7.06
C ILE A 72 10.40 -9.07 -5.86
N ASN A 73 9.44 -9.11 -4.94
CA ASN A 73 9.44 -10.00 -3.79
C ASN A 73 8.20 -10.89 -3.83
N SER A 74 8.31 -12.14 -3.38
CA SER A 74 7.15 -12.96 -3.03
C SER A 74 6.59 -12.50 -1.69
N ILE A 75 5.28 -12.29 -1.64
CA ILE A 75 4.54 -11.90 -0.44
C ILE A 75 3.27 -12.72 -0.34
N LYS A 76 2.72 -12.83 0.86
CA LYS A 76 1.43 -13.49 1.10
C LYS A 76 0.52 -12.54 1.84
N ILE A 77 -0.71 -12.40 1.34
CA ILE A 77 -1.77 -11.70 2.05
C ILE A 77 -2.70 -12.77 2.63
N TYR A 78 -2.64 -12.96 3.95
CA TYR A 78 -3.46 -13.94 4.67
C TYR A 78 -4.91 -13.45 4.79
N GLN A 79 -5.09 -12.14 5.03
CA GLN A 79 -6.41 -11.56 5.23
C GLN A 79 -6.42 -10.09 4.84
N ILE A 80 -7.54 -9.64 4.27
CA ILE A 80 -7.92 -8.24 4.14
C ILE A 80 -9.39 -8.12 4.54
N LYS A 81 -9.71 -7.15 5.40
CA LYS A 81 -11.07 -6.80 5.83
C LYS A 81 -11.31 -5.31 5.59
N ILE A 82 -12.50 -4.97 5.11
CA ILE A 82 -12.97 -3.58 5.11
C ILE A 82 -13.54 -3.31 6.50
N LEU A 83 -12.91 -2.40 7.25
CA LEU A 83 -13.40 -1.99 8.57
C LEU A 83 -14.41 -0.85 8.46
N ARG A 84 -14.14 0.14 7.61
CA ARG A 84 -15.00 1.31 7.48
C ARG A 84 -14.87 1.94 6.10
N LYS A 85 -15.99 2.43 5.57
CA LYS A 85 -16.06 3.28 4.39
C LYS A 85 -16.65 4.63 4.81
N LEU A 86 -15.90 5.69 4.56
CA LEU A 86 -16.34 7.07 4.78
C LEU A 86 -16.19 7.83 3.46
N LYS A 87 -16.73 9.05 3.41
CA LYS A 87 -16.56 9.94 2.26
C LYS A 87 -15.06 10.16 1.98
N GLY A 88 -14.58 9.65 0.84
CA GLY A 88 -13.18 9.75 0.41
C GLY A 88 -12.16 8.90 1.19
N LEU A 89 -12.60 8.04 2.12
CA LEU A 89 -11.70 7.22 2.95
C LEU A 89 -12.16 5.77 3.03
N LEU A 90 -11.20 4.86 2.90
CA LEU A 90 -11.36 3.43 3.10
C LEU A 90 -10.40 3.00 4.21
N VAL A 91 -10.94 2.31 5.23
CA VAL A 91 -10.17 1.74 6.32
C VAL A 91 -10.11 0.23 6.13
N LEU A 92 -8.90 -0.30 6.02
CA LEU A 92 -8.64 -1.72 5.81
C LEU A 92 -7.85 -2.26 7.00
N ASP A 93 -8.15 -3.49 7.37
CA ASP A 93 -7.33 -4.32 8.25
C ASP A 93 -6.71 -5.46 7.43
N MET A 94 -5.43 -5.72 7.63
CA MET A 94 -4.66 -6.64 6.80
C MET A 94 -3.68 -7.48 7.61
N ILE A 95 -3.65 -8.77 7.31
CA ILE A 95 -2.66 -9.72 7.81
C ILE A 95 -1.83 -10.18 6.61
N CYS A 96 -0.53 -9.95 6.66
CA CYS A 96 0.38 -10.23 5.54
C CYS A 96 1.73 -10.78 6.01
N SER A 97 2.48 -11.40 5.10
CA SER A 97 3.83 -11.90 5.36
C SER A 97 4.84 -10.77 5.55
N LYS A 98 6.01 -11.12 6.10
CA LYS A 98 7.16 -10.20 6.16
C LYS A 98 7.50 -9.64 4.77
N GLY A 99 7.99 -8.40 4.73
CA GLY A 99 8.42 -7.75 3.49
C GLY A 99 7.28 -7.24 2.60
N THR A 100 6.02 -7.34 3.04
CA THR A 100 4.87 -6.77 2.32
C THR A 100 4.84 -5.26 2.46
N TYR A 101 4.84 -4.57 1.32
CA TYR A 101 4.67 -3.11 1.27
C TYR A 101 3.18 -2.80 1.15
N ILE A 102 2.55 -2.45 2.27
CA ILE A 102 1.12 -2.06 2.30
C ILE A 102 0.82 -0.92 1.32
N ARG A 103 1.74 0.04 1.16
CA ARG A 103 1.63 1.11 0.16
C ARG A 103 1.51 0.59 -1.29
N ALA A 104 2.25 -0.45 -1.65
CA ALA A 104 2.15 -1.08 -2.97
C ALA A 104 0.83 -1.85 -3.13
N VAL A 105 0.34 -2.51 -2.07
CA VAL A 105 -0.99 -3.16 -2.08
C VAL A 105 -2.08 -2.14 -2.40
N ILE A 106 -2.08 -0.97 -1.73
CA ILE A 106 -3.08 0.07 -2.01
C ILE A 106 -2.94 0.65 -3.43
N ASN A 107 -1.72 0.79 -3.95
CA ASN A 107 -1.52 1.22 -5.33
C ASN A 107 -2.05 0.21 -6.35
N GLU A 108 -1.84 -1.10 -6.13
CA GLU A 108 -2.40 -2.13 -7.00
C GLU A 108 -3.94 -2.15 -6.95
N LEU A 109 -4.51 -1.95 -5.76
CA LEU A 109 -5.96 -1.78 -5.60
C LEU A 109 -6.47 -0.56 -6.37
N SER A 110 -5.72 0.54 -6.32
CA SER A 110 -6.00 1.77 -7.06
C SER A 110 -5.99 1.54 -8.57
N GLU A 111 -4.97 0.86 -9.09
CA GLU A 111 -4.84 0.51 -10.51
C GLU A 111 -5.97 -0.41 -10.97
N TYR A 112 -6.29 -1.45 -10.18
CA TYR A 112 -7.35 -2.40 -10.50
C TYR A 112 -8.73 -1.74 -10.54
N LEU A 113 -9.01 -0.84 -9.60
CA LEU A 113 -10.27 -0.10 -9.53
C LEU A 113 -10.31 1.11 -10.47
N GLN A 114 -9.18 1.46 -11.09
CA GLN A 114 -8.99 2.69 -11.88
C GLN A 114 -9.40 3.95 -11.12
N ILE A 115 -9.17 3.95 -9.80
CA ILE A 115 -9.51 5.06 -8.91
C ILE A 115 -8.25 5.40 -8.15
N PRO A 116 -7.74 6.66 -8.22
CA PRO A 116 -6.49 7.02 -7.57
C PRO A 116 -6.62 6.89 -6.04
N MET A 117 -5.71 6.13 -5.42
CA MET A 117 -5.67 5.96 -3.97
C MET A 117 -4.24 6.03 -3.42
N SER A 118 -4.13 6.63 -2.24
CA SER A 118 -2.88 6.76 -1.48
C SER A 118 -3.12 6.49 0.00
N ILE A 119 -2.10 5.97 0.69
CA ILE A 119 -2.15 5.80 2.14
C ILE A 119 -2.00 7.17 2.82
N ILE A 120 -2.94 7.48 3.72
CA ILE A 120 -2.83 8.64 4.64
C ILE A 120 -2.32 8.26 6.02
N TYR A 121 -2.59 7.02 6.44
CA TYR A 121 -2.33 6.54 7.78
C TYR A 121 -2.12 5.04 7.71
N ILE A 122 -1.13 4.56 8.45
CA ILE A 122 -0.87 3.14 8.63
C ILE A 122 -0.43 2.92 10.07
N LYS A 123 -1.03 1.93 10.72
CA LYS A 123 -0.65 1.51 12.07
C LYS A 123 -0.37 0.02 12.05
N ARG A 124 0.79 -0.37 12.52
CA ARG A 124 1.13 -1.78 12.71
C ARG A 124 0.62 -2.20 14.08
N LEU A 125 -0.34 -3.12 14.10
CA LEU A 125 -0.96 -3.61 15.35
C LEU A 125 -0.17 -4.76 15.96
N ASN A 126 0.42 -5.64 15.14
CA ASN A 126 1.13 -6.83 15.59
C ASN A 126 2.36 -7.12 14.74
N VAL A 127 3.34 -7.81 15.32
CA VAL A 127 4.47 -8.44 14.63
C VAL A 127 4.66 -9.84 15.19
N GLY A 128 4.26 -10.86 14.43
CA GLY A 128 4.20 -12.22 14.98
C GLY A 128 3.31 -12.24 16.22
N ASN A 129 3.85 -12.69 17.34
CA ASN A 129 3.12 -12.80 18.61
C ASN A 129 3.13 -11.52 19.45
N TYR A 130 3.85 -10.47 19.03
CA TYR A 130 3.93 -9.21 19.78
C TYR A 130 2.78 -8.28 19.39
N ASN A 131 2.06 -7.75 20.38
CA ASN A 131 0.99 -6.78 20.18
C ASN A 131 1.49 -5.37 20.46
N LEU A 132 0.94 -4.38 19.75
CA LEU A 132 1.19 -2.97 19.99
C LEU A 132 0.82 -2.55 21.42
N LEU A 133 -0.16 -3.19 22.04
CA LEU A 133 -0.54 -2.92 23.44
C LEU A 133 0.60 -3.21 24.42
N ASP A 134 1.51 -4.10 24.07
CA ASP A 134 2.68 -4.47 24.89
C ASP A 134 3.90 -3.58 24.60
N ALA A 135 3.76 -2.59 23.71
CA ALA A 135 4.86 -1.74 23.28
C ALA A 135 5.09 -0.57 24.24
N TYR A 136 6.36 -0.31 24.54
CA TYR A 136 6.79 0.87 25.28
C TYR A 136 7.11 2.01 24.30
N ILE A 137 6.74 3.23 24.66
CA ILE A 137 7.16 4.43 23.95
C ILE A 137 8.54 4.81 24.52
N THR A 138 9.56 4.68 23.70
CA THR A 138 10.93 5.12 23.98
C THR A 138 11.21 6.48 23.35
#